data_AF-A0A0G9MU87-F1
#
_entry.id   AF-A0A0G9MU87-F1
#
_cell.length_a   1.000
_cell.length_b   1.000
_cell.length_c   1.000
_cell.angle_alpha   90.00
_cell.angle_beta   90.00
_cell.angle_gamma   90.00
#
_symmetry.space_group_name_H-M   'P 1'
#
loop_
_entity.id
_entity.type
_entity.pdbx_description
1 polymer ?
#
loop_
_entity_poly.entity_id
_entity_poly.type
_entity_poly.pdbx_seq_one_letter_code
_entity_poly.pdbx_strand_id
1 'polypeptide(L)'
;MNYVTADYSSIDPILDSWAVRQGVDWIRDDRGWDVRTLYWLVTLAKSVQLWVDEPKDGKTTVHVCHNNSKGRQQHTAASATAHTLEQVLDESFRKAETLASELTEASND
;
A
#
# COMPACT_ATOMS: atom_id res chain seq x y z
N MET A 1 1.72 -28.82 -16.82
CA MET A 1 1.57 -27.35 -16.78
C MET A 1 2.14 -26.89 -15.46
N ASN A 2 3.32 -26.26 -15.45
CA ASN A 2 3.80 -25.58 -14.26
C ASN A 2 2.95 -24.33 -14.12
N TYR A 3 1.99 -24.35 -13.19
CA TYR A 3 1.37 -23.12 -12.73
C TYR A 3 2.49 -22.35 -12.04
N VAL A 4 3.03 -21.33 -12.71
CA VAL A 4 3.85 -20.34 -12.03
C VAL A 4 2.89 -19.65 -11.07
N THR A 5 2.88 -20.08 -9.82
CA THR A 5 2.18 -19.38 -8.75
C THR A 5 2.84 -18.03 -8.64
N ALA A 6 2.12 -16.98 -9.04
CA ALA A 6 2.54 -15.63 -8.74
C ALA A 6 2.59 -15.50 -7.22
N ASP A 7 3.75 -15.16 -6.70
CA ASP A 7 4.01 -14.89 -5.29
C ASP A 7 4.59 -13.48 -5.17
N TYR A 8 4.99 -13.08 -3.97
CA TYR A 8 5.58 -11.77 -3.79
C TYR A 8 6.83 -11.52 -4.62
N SER A 9 7.65 -12.55 -4.92
CA SER A 9 8.86 -12.38 -5.73
C SER A 9 8.54 -11.87 -7.14
N SER A 10 7.32 -12.14 -7.64
CA SER A 10 6.85 -11.66 -8.93
C SER A 10 6.45 -10.19 -8.95
N ILE A 11 6.14 -9.59 -7.79
CA ILE A 11 5.70 -8.19 -7.67
C ILE A 11 6.72 -7.29 -6.97
N ASP A 12 7.66 -7.86 -6.22
CA ASP A 12 8.69 -7.11 -5.50
C ASP A 12 9.48 -6.15 -6.44
N PRO A 13 9.93 -6.54 -7.65
CA PRO A 13 10.59 -5.60 -8.56
C PRO A 13 9.72 -4.42 -8.99
N ILE A 14 8.40 -4.63 -9.13
CA ILE A 14 7.44 -3.58 -9.49
C ILE A 14 7.29 -2.61 -8.33
N LEU A 15 7.15 -3.13 -7.11
CA LEU A 15 7.08 -2.33 -5.89
C LEU A 15 8.37 -1.52 -5.69
N ASP A 16 9.54 -2.02 -6.08
CA ASP A 16 10.86 -1.37 -5.84
C ASP A 16 10.96 -0.17 -6.75
N SER A 17 10.70 -0.40 -8.03
CA SER A 17 10.67 0.63 -9.05
C SER A 17 9.62 1.70 -8.74
N TRP A 18 8.43 1.28 -8.30
CA TRP A 18 7.35 2.18 -7.94
C TRP A 18 7.69 3.04 -6.72
N ALA A 19 8.20 2.42 -5.65
CA ALA A 19 8.56 3.11 -4.42
C ALA A 19 9.61 4.19 -4.65
N VAL A 20 10.66 3.85 -5.41
CA VAL A 20 11.71 4.81 -5.82
C VAL A 20 11.12 5.96 -6.63
N ARG A 21 10.21 5.67 -7.58
CA ARG A 21 9.57 6.70 -8.41
C ARG A 21 8.74 7.69 -7.60
N GLN A 22 7.99 7.19 -6.62
CA GLN A 22 7.13 8.02 -5.78
C GLN A 22 7.84 8.62 -4.56
N GLY A 23 9.10 8.25 -4.33
CA GLY A 23 9.88 8.72 -3.18
C GLY A 23 9.31 8.26 -1.84
N VAL A 24 8.78 7.04 -1.79
CA VAL A 24 8.15 6.46 -0.59
C VAL A 24 9.00 5.36 0.01
N ASP A 25 8.90 5.19 1.33
CA ASP A 25 9.56 4.09 2.01
C ASP A 25 8.77 2.79 1.78
N TRP A 26 9.46 1.71 1.42
CA TRP A 26 8.87 0.39 1.27
C TRP A 26 9.54 -0.60 2.23
N ILE A 27 8.73 -1.30 3.04
CA ILE A 27 9.13 -2.41 3.91
C ILE A 27 8.52 -3.74 3.44
N ARG A 28 9.33 -4.80 3.43
CA ARG A 28 8.93 -6.18 3.07
C ARG A 28 8.48 -7.04 4.26
N ASP A 29 8.87 -6.64 5.48
CA ASP A 29 8.53 -7.32 6.73
C ASP A 29 8.05 -6.30 7.77
N ASP A 30 6.77 -6.36 8.14
CA ASP A 30 6.24 -5.54 9.25
C ASP A 30 6.01 -6.44 10.49
N ARG A 31 6.72 -6.16 11.58
CA ARG A 31 6.62 -6.88 12.87
C ARG A 31 6.73 -8.41 12.77
N GLY A 32 7.55 -8.91 11.84
CA GLY A 32 7.78 -10.33 11.63
C GLY A 32 6.71 -11.04 10.78
N TRP A 33 5.83 -10.27 10.14
CA TRP A 33 4.89 -10.76 9.12
C TRP A 33 5.45 -10.42 7.74
N ASP A 34 5.46 -11.42 6.84
CA ASP A 34 5.91 -11.28 5.45
C ASP A 34 4.85 -10.50 4.64
N VAL A 35 4.95 -9.17 4.66
CA VAL A 35 3.94 -8.25 4.12
C VAL A 35 4.58 -7.06 3.41
N ARG A 36 4.02 -6.67 2.27
CA ARG A 36 4.53 -5.52 1.51
C ARG A 36 3.79 -4.27 1.94
N THR A 37 4.50 -3.37 2.61
CA THR A 37 3.94 -2.12 3.12
C THR A 37 4.72 -0.92 2.61
N LEU A 38 4.04 -0.02 1.89
CA LEU A 38 4.58 1.27 1.45
C LEU A 38 4.11 2.35 2.42
N TYR A 39 5.05 3.08 3.01
CA TYR A 39 4.79 4.11 4.01
C TYR A 39 4.76 5.50 3.37
N TRP A 40 3.67 6.21 3.63
CA TRP A 40 3.55 7.63 3.36
C TRP A 40 3.50 8.38 4.70
N LEU A 41 4.58 9.07 5.04
CA LEU A 41 4.73 9.75 6.32
C LEU A 41 3.82 10.98 6.41
N VAL A 42 2.61 10.77 6.90
CA VAL A 42 1.94 11.75 7.78
C VAL A 42 2.44 11.45 9.20
N THR A 43 2.58 12.48 10.05
CA THR A 43 3.32 12.51 11.33
C THR A 43 3.23 11.24 12.22
N LEU A 44 4.13 11.11 13.22
CA LEU A 44 4.16 10.01 14.21
C LEU A 44 2.79 9.63 14.85
N ALA A 45 1.82 10.53 14.85
CA ALA A 45 0.47 10.30 15.41
C ALA A 45 -0.58 9.83 14.39
N LYS A 46 -0.33 10.01 13.08
CA LYS A 46 -1.27 9.66 12.00
C LYS A 46 -0.46 9.23 10.78
N SER A 47 -0.48 7.95 10.41
CA SER A 47 0.22 7.49 9.21
C SER A 47 -0.77 6.94 8.19
N VAL A 48 -0.44 7.09 6.91
CA VAL A 48 -1.13 6.37 5.82
C VAL A 48 -0.14 5.39 5.21
N GLN A 49 -0.57 4.16 5.01
CA GLN A 49 0.26 3.08 4.48
C GLN A 49 -0.52 2.34 3.39
N LEU A 50 0.18 1.82 2.39
CA LEU A 50 -0.40 0.90 1.42
C LEU A 50 0.06 -0.51 1.76
N TRP A 51 -0.88 -1.42 2.01
CA TRP A 51 -0.59 -2.84 2.19
C TRP A 51 -0.91 -3.58 0.89
N VAL A 52 0.07 -4.27 0.33
CA VAL A 52 -0.07 -5.11 -0.85
C VAL A 52 -0.15 -6.58 -0.43
N ASP A 53 -1.24 -7.25 -0.80
CA ASP A 53 -1.42 -8.68 -0.58
C ASP A 53 -0.54 -9.50 -1.52
N GLU A 54 -0.20 -10.71 -1.10
CA GLU A 54 0.41 -11.70 -1.98
C GLU A 54 -0.47 -11.94 -3.22
N PRO A 55 0.11 -12.02 -4.42
CA PRO A 55 -0.66 -12.35 -5.61
C PRO A 55 -1.41 -13.68 -5.45
N LYS A 56 -2.70 -13.67 -5.76
CA LYS A 56 -3.55 -14.86 -5.72
C LYS A 56 -4.39 -14.92 -6.97
N ASP A 57 -4.39 -16.07 -7.64
CA ASP A 57 -5.12 -16.29 -8.90
C ASP A 57 -4.81 -15.24 -9.98
N GLY A 58 -3.56 -14.78 -10.03
CA GLY A 58 -3.09 -13.75 -10.97
C GLY A 58 -3.58 -12.33 -10.63
N LYS A 59 -4.10 -12.12 -9.41
CA LYS A 59 -4.56 -10.83 -8.92
C LYS A 59 -3.72 -10.37 -7.76
N THR A 60 -3.44 -9.07 -7.72
CA THR A 60 -2.83 -8.42 -6.55
C THR A 60 -3.83 -7.40 -6.03
N THR A 61 -3.97 -7.33 -4.71
CA THR A 61 -4.84 -6.37 -4.05
C THR A 61 -3.98 -5.41 -3.26
N VAL A 62 -4.30 -4.11 -3.34
CA VAL A 62 -3.65 -3.05 -2.57
C VAL A 62 -4.69 -2.44 -1.65
N HIS A 63 -4.38 -2.33 -0.38
CA HIS A 63 -5.21 -1.71 0.65
C HIS A 63 -4.62 -0.37 1.02
N VAL A 64 -5.45 0.67 1.07
CA VAL A 64 -5.09 1.93 1.72
C VAL A 64 -5.47 1.80 3.19
N CYS A 65 -4.47 1.93 4.07
CA CYS A 65 -4.62 1.82 5.51
C CYS A 65 -4.24 3.15 6.17
N HIS A 66 -5.09 3.62 7.08
CA HIS A 66 -4.79 4.78 7.93
C HIS A 66 -4.68 4.34 9.39
N ASN A 67 -3.58 4.69 10.05
CA ASN A 67 -3.39 4.53 11.49
C ASN A 67 -3.67 5.87 12.18
N ASN A 68 -4.57 5.87 13.17
CA ASN A 68 -4.74 7.00 14.08
C ASN A 68 -4.08 6.74 15.44
N SER A 69 -4.01 7.77 16.29
CA SER A 69 -3.47 7.69 17.67
C SER A 69 -4.18 6.67 18.57
N LYS A 70 -5.32 6.12 18.15
CA LYS A 70 -6.07 5.05 18.83
C LYS A 70 -5.78 3.66 18.25
N GLY A 71 -4.86 3.55 17.29
CA GLY A 71 -4.46 2.29 16.66
C GLY A 71 -5.53 1.65 15.78
N ARG A 72 -6.59 2.37 15.38
CA ARG A 72 -7.58 1.81 14.44
C ARG A 72 -7.07 1.92 13.01
N GLN A 73 -6.94 0.76 12.36
CA GLN A 73 -6.72 0.62 10.93
C GLN A 73 -8.07 0.63 10.21
N GLN A 74 -8.23 1.54 9.25
CA GLN A 74 -9.33 1.47 8.30
C GLN A 74 -8.77 1.09 6.92
N HIS A 75 -9.31 0.03 6.33
CA HIS A 75 -8.87 -0.52 5.04
C HIS A 75 -9.86 -0.11 3.96
N THR A 76 -9.36 0.42 2.84
CA THR A 76 -10.11 0.43 1.58
C THR A 76 -9.31 -0.38 0.57
N ALA A 77 -9.84 -1.57 0.22
CA ALA A 77 -9.21 -2.46 -0.74
C ALA A 77 -9.46 -1.97 -2.17
N ALA A 78 -8.40 -1.84 -2.97
CA ALA A 78 -8.44 -1.76 -4.42
C ALA A 78 -7.87 -3.07 -4.98
N SER A 79 -8.71 -3.86 -5.65
CA SER A 79 -8.28 -5.08 -6.35
C SER A 79 -8.47 -4.85 -7.84
N ALA A 80 -7.44 -5.12 -8.65
CA ALA A 80 -7.58 -5.09 -10.10
C ALA A 80 -7.39 -6.47 -10.69
N THR A 81 -8.35 -6.85 -11.53
CA THR A 81 -8.10 -7.80 -12.61
C THR A 81 -8.05 -6.96 -13.90
N ALA A 82 -6.89 -6.94 -14.56
CA ALA A 82 -6.63 -6.41 -15.91
C ALA A 82 -6.10 -4.96 -16.10
N HIS A 83 -5.67 -4.24 -15.07
CA HIS A 83 -4.88 -3.00 -15.20
C HIS A 83 -3.69 -3.13 -14.24
N THR A 84 -2.47 -2.95 -14.73
CA THR A 84 -1.19 -3.36 -14.08
C THR A 84 -1.09 -2.96 -12.60
N LEU A 85 -0.31 -3.69 -11.80
CA LEU A 85 -0.09 -3.39 -10.38
C LEU A 85 0.28 -1.91 -10.14
N GLU A 86 1.08 -1.31 -11.02
CA GLU A 86 1.43 0.12 -10.95
C GLU A 86 0.22 1.05 -11.00
N GLN A 87 -0.77 0.76 -11.83
CA GLN A 87 -1.99 1.59 -11.92
C GLN A 87 -2.80 1.52 -10.63
N VAL A 88 -2.89 0.33 -10.02
CA VAL A 88 -3.55 0.14 -8.72
C VAL A 88 -2.81 0.88 -7.62
N LEU A 89 -1.47 0.83 -7.65
CA LEU A 89 -0.63 1.57 -6.71
C LEU A 89 -0.84 3.08 -6.88
N ASP A 90 -0.80 3.62 -8.10
CA ASP A 90 -0.99 5.06 -8.36
C ASP A 90 -2.40 5.55 -7.97
N GLU A 91 -3.45 4.75 -8.15
CA GLU A 91 -4.80 5.08 -7.68
C GLU A 91 -4.92 5.04 -6.15
N SER A 92 -4.37 4.00 -5.53
CA SER A 92 -4.38 3.82 -4.08
C SER A 92 -3.56 4.92 -3.40
N PHE A 93 -2.46 5.30 -4.04
CA PHE A 93 -1.58 6.36 -3.60
C PHE A 93 -2.27 7.73 -3.62
N ARG A 94 -2.96 8.10 -4.70
CA ARG A 94 -3.78 9.34 -4.75
C ARG A 94 -4.87 9.38 -3.68
N LYS A 95 -5.51 8.24 -3.39
CA LYS A 95 -6.48 8.13 -2.28
C LYS A 95 -5.79 8.34 -0.94
N ALA A 96 -4.60 7.77 -0.75
CA ALA A 96 -3.79 7.96 0.45
C ALA A 96 -3.41 9.43 0.64
N GLU A 97 -3.01 10.15 -0.41
CA GLU A 97 -2.71 11.58 -0.38
C GLU A 97 -3.93 12.44 0.01
N THR A 98 -5.10 12.08 -0.52
CA THR A 98 -6.36 12.77 -0.20
C THR A 98 -6.70 12.61 1.28
N LEU A 99 -6.65 11.37 1.80
CA LEU A 99 -6.88 11.07 3.21
C LEU A 99 -5.84 11.76 4.12
N ALA A 100 -4.58 11.76 3.72
CA ALA A 100 -3.51 12.44 4.44
C ALA A 100 -3.76 13.95 4.59
N SER A 101 -4.27 14.58 3.54
CA SER A 101 -4.60 16.01 3.52
C SER A 101 -5.76 16.32 4.46
N GLU A 102 -6.86 15.56 4.36
CA GLU A 102 -8.03 15.69 5.26
C GLU A 102 -7.64 15.53 6.74
N LEU A 103 -6.76 14.58 7.05
CA LEU A 103 -6.28 14.34 8.42
C LEU A 103 -5.41 15.46 8.96
N THR A 104 -4.70 16.18 8.09
CA THR A 104 -3.86 17.32 8.48
C THR A 104 -4.73 18.54 8.78
N GLU A 105 -5.73 18.80 7.93
CA GLU A 105 -6.70 19.89 8.12
C GLU A 105 -7.54 19.71 9.39
N ALA A 106 -8.08 18.52 9.62
CA ALA A 106 -8.89 18.21 10.82
C ALA A 106 -8.10 18.23 12.15
N SER A 107 -6.77 18.41 12.11
CA SER A 107 -5.93 18.51 13.31
C SER A 107 -5.59 19.95 13.70
N ASN A 108 -5.93 20.93 12.86
CA ASN A 108 -5.67 22.36 13.08
C ASN A 108 -6.91 23.15 13.52
N ASP A 109 -8.06 22.48 13.66
CA ASP A 109 -9.29 22.98 14.32
C ASP A 109 -9.37 22.51 15.79
#